data_AF-A0A6N7FZN4-F1
#
_entry.id   AF-A0A6N7FZN4-F1
#
_cell.length_a   1.000
_cell.length_b   1.000
_cell.length_c   1.000
_cell.angle_alpha   90.00
_cell.angle_beta   90.00
_cell.angle_gamma   90.00
#
_symmetry.space_group_name_H-M   'P 1'
#
loop_
_entity.id
_entity.type
_entity.pdbx_description
1 polymer ?
#
loop_
_entity_poly.entity_id
_entity_poly.type
_entity_poly.pdbx_seq_one_letter_code
_entity_poly.pdbx_strand_id
1 'polypeptide(L)'
;MAFRFNSRNSKQRDTAPAPQAEETAPDTELESYLAALAPETGTETTDTGRRFGDAQVLQLRLNLIAMDELKQLAQARRISPQSLAQEWVLERLSWEANAAAQRRQAHPYQ
;
A
#
# COMPACT_ATOMS: atom_id res chain seq x y z
N MET A 1 41.82 -58.10 -2.93
CA MET A 1 42.37 -58.10 -1.56
C MET A 1 43.72 -57.42 -1.59
N ALA A 2 43.82 -56.19 -1.09
CA ALA A 2 45.03 -55.39 -1.12
C ALA A 2 44.98 -54.31 -0.02
N PHE A 3 45.88 -54.50 0.95
CA PHE A 3 46.63 -53.52 1.75
C PHE A 3 45.92 -52.56 2.71
N ARG A 4 46.12 -52.87 3.99
CA ARG A 4 46.07 -52.01 5.16
C ARG A 4 47.34 -51.14 5.19
N PHE A 5 47.20 -49.81 5.28
CA PHE A 5 48.25 -48.96 5.87
C PHE A 5 47.61 -47.94 6.80
N ASN A 6 47.95 -48.12 8.08
CA ASN A 6 47.60 -47.27 9.19
C ASN A 6 48.56 -46.07 9.26
N SER A 7 48.06 -45.03 9.90
CA SER A 7 48.48 -43.65 9.84
C SER A 7 49.75 -43.30 10.65
N ARG A 8 50.24 -42.08 10.34
CA ARG A 8 51.06 -41.13 11.13
C ARG A 8 52.58 -41.22 10.96
N ASN A 9 53.17 -40.18 10.36
CA ASN A 9 53.89 -39.21 11.19
C ASN A 9 54.00 -37.81 10.57
N SER A 10 54.09 -36.85 11.48
CA SER A 10 54.09 -35.40 11.41
C SER A 10 55.36 -34.72 10.89
N LYS A 11 55.19 -33.49 10.35
CA LYS A 11 56.09 -32.32 10.14
C LYS A 11 55.91 -31.84 8.69
N GLN A 12 55.64 -30.58 8.32
CA GLN A 12 55.96 -29.23 8.80
C GLN A 12 54.74 -28.33 8.53
N ARG A 13 54.27 -27.52 9.49
CA ARG A 13 54.43 -26.05 9.50
C ARG A 13 54.80 -25.41 8.16
N ASP A 14 53.77 -25.09 7.38
CA ASP A 14 53.73 -23.88 6.57
C ASP A 14 52.44 -23.14 6.93
N THR A 15 52.57 -22.27 7.92
CA THR A 15 51.58 -21.23 8.23
C THR A 15 51.66 -20.23 7.07
N ALA A 16 50.84 -20.44 6.04
CA ALA A 16 50.57 -19.40 5.07
C ALA A 16 49.88 -18.24 5.81
N PRO A 17 50.31 -16.99 5.64
CA PRO A 17 49.54 -15.87 6.16
C PRO A 17 48.17 -15.92 5.48
N ALA A 18 47.12 -15.94 6.29
CA ALA A 18 45.77 -15.67 5.80
C ALA A 18 45.85 -14.41 4.94
N PRO A 19 45.22 -14.35 3.75
CA PRO A 19 44.88 -13.05 3.21
C PRO A 19 44.11 -12.38 4.34
N GLN A 20 44.65 -11.27 4.83
CA GLN A 20 43.93 -10.38 5.71
C GLN A 20 42.57 -10.25 5.04
N ALA A 21 41.53 -10.75 5.70
CA ALA A 21 40.22 -10.25 5.44
C ALA A 21 40.40 -8.76 5.70
N GLU A 22 40.60 -8.00 4.63
CA GLU A 22 40.25 -6.60 4.60
C GLU A 22 38.83 -6.63 5.13
N GLU A 23 38.74 -6.38 6.43
CA GLU A 23 37.54 -6.07 7.15
C GLU A 23 36.82 -5.14 6.20
N THR A 24 35.77 -5.68 5.57
CA THR A 24 35.02 -5.02 4.52
C THR A 24 34.50 -3.78 5.19
N ALA A 25 35.27 -2.69 5.09
CA ALA A 25 34.90 -1.43 5.66
C ALA A 25 33.52 -1.18 5.08
N PRO A 26 32.49 -1.01 5.93
CA PRO A 26 31.13 -0.85 5.46
C PRO A 26 31.17 0.22 4.37
N ASP A 27 30.78 -0.16 3.15
CA ASP A 27 30.87 0.70 1.97
C ASP A 27 29.95 1.88 2.25
N THR A 28 30.53 2.92 2.84
CA THR A 28 29.80 3.99 3.54
C THR A 28 29.00 4.80 2.52
N GLU A 29 29.47 4.82 1.27
CA GLU A 29 28.74 5.36 0.14
C GLU A 29 27.49 4.52 -0.15
N LEU A 30 27.60 3.19 -0.28
CA LEU A 30 26.45 2.30 -0.41
C LEU A 30 25.48 2.40 0.77
N GLU A 31 25.97 2.48 2.00
CA GLU A 31 25.12 2.68 3.19
C GLU A 31 24.40 4.03 3.14
N SER A 32 25.06 5.09 2.67
CA SER A 32 24.42 6.40 2.47
C SER A 32 23.37 6.36 1.35
N TYR A 33 23.64 5.66 0.24
CA TYR A 33 22.66 5.48 -0.84
C TYR A 33 21.45 4.65 -0.36
N LEU A 34 21.69 3.60 0.42
CA LEU A 34 20.64 2.78 1.02
C LEU A 34 19.85 3.55 2.09
N ALA A 35 20.49 4.41 2.88
CA ALA A 35 19.81 5.27 3.84
C ALA A 35 18.93 6.34 3.16
N ALA A 36 19.36 6.86 2.01
CA ALA A 36 18.56 7.81 1.23
C ALA A 36 17.32 7.16 0.57
N LEU A 37 17.41 5.87 0.23
CA LEU A 37 16.27 5.09 -0.29
C LEU A 37 15.49 4.34 0.79
N ALA A 38 16.06 4.19 1.99
CA ALA A 38 15.39 3.54 3.10
C ALA A 38 14.16 4.38 3.42
N PRO A 39 12.95 3.80 3.35
CA PRO A 39 11.78 4.50 3.84
C PRO A 39 12.07 4.86 5.29
N GLU A 40 11.89 6.14 5.64
CA GLU A 40 11.94 6.61 7.03
C GLU A 40 11.27 5.56 7.90
N THR A 41 11.99 5.00 8.86
CA THR A 41 11.52 3.91 9.72
C THR A 41 10.43 4.36 10.71
N GLY A 42 9.63 5.36 10.32
CA GLY A 42 8.24 5.43 10.71
C GLY A 42 7.53 4.25 10.10
N THR A 43 6.93 3.43 10.95
CA THR A 43 6.03 2.34 10.58
C THR A 43 4.81 2.94 9.87
N GLU A 44 4.96 3.29 8.59
CA GLU A 44 3.85 3.42 7.64
C GLU A 44 3.44 2.01 7.24
N THR A 45 2.97 1.31 8.26
CA THR A 45 2.19 0.11 8.15
C THR A 45 0.89 0.50 7.44
N THR A 46 0.85 0.31 6.13
CA THR A 46 -0.40 0.16 5.35
C THR A 46 -1.15 -1.13 5.72
N ASP A 47 -0.82 -1.71 6.87
CA ASP A 47 -1.49 -2.86 7.47
C ASP A 47 -2.49 -2.33 8.51
N THR A 48 -3.76 -2.28 8.11
CA THR A 48 -4.94 -2.26 8.98
C THR A 48 -5.22 -0.98 9.80
N GLY A 49 -5.97 -0.06 9.18
CA GLY A 49 -7.30 0.26 9.74
C GLY A 49 -7.57 1.59 10.43
N ARG A 50 -6.69 2.62 10.40
CA ARG A 50 -7.04 3.89 11.10
C ARG A 50 -6.39 5.18 10.59
N ARG A 51 -6.20 5.36 9.28
CA ARG A 51 -5.47 6.53 8.73
C ARG A 51 -6.28 7.45 7.81
N PHE A 52 -7.53 7.11 7.51
CA PHE A 52 -8.44 8.01 6.79
C PHE A 52 -9.69 8.16 7.65
N GLY A 53 -9.94 9.36 8.18
CA GLY A 53 -11.03 9.63 9.12
C GLY A 53 -12.33 8.99 8.66
N ASP A 54 -12.92 8.13 9.49
CA ASP A 54 -14.15 7.34 9.28
C ASP A 54 -14.57 7.10 7.81
N ALA A 55 -13.61 6.70 6.96
CA ALA A 55 -13.87 6.46 5.56
C ALA A 55 -14.63 5.14 5.42
N GLN A 56 -15.95 5.23 5.51
CA GLN A 56 -16.84 4.08 5.41
C GLN A 56 -16.98 3.68 3.94
N VAL A 57 -16.62 2.44 3.64
CA VAL A 57 -16.87 1.83 2.33
C VAL A 57 -18.31 1.34 2.29
N LEU A 58 -19.16 2.03 1.55
CA LEU A 58 -20.56 1.64 1.35
C LEU A 58 -20.71 0.84 0.06
N GLN A 59 -21.24 -0.38 0.16
CA GLN A 59 -21.54 -1.21 -1.01
C GLN A 59 -22.95 -0.91 -1.54
N LEU A 60 -23.04 -0.37 -2.76
CA LEU A 60 -24.32 -0.11 -3.44
C LEU A 60 -24.82 -1.39 -4.13
N ARG A 61 -26.04 -1.84 -3.79
CA ARG A 61 -26.72 -2.94 -4.47
C ARG A 61 -27.81 -2.39 -5.38
N LEU A 62 -27.68 -2.62 -6.68
CA LEU A 62 -28.65 -2.22 -7.69
C LEU A 62 -29.30 -3.46 -8.29
N ASN A 63 -30.53 -3.30 -8.80
CA ASN A 63 -31.13 -4.33 -9.63
C ASN A 63 -30.38 -4.43 -10.98
N LEU A 64 -30.59 -5.53 -11.70
CA LEU A 64 -29.84 -5.81 -12.94
C LEU A 64 -30.08 -4.75 -14.03
N ILE A 65 -31.33 -4.29 -14.16
CA ILE A 65 -31.73 -3.31 -15.18
C ILE A 65 -31.05 -1.96 -14.91
N ALA A 66 -31.13 -1.44 -13.68
CA ALA A 66 -30.52 -0.18 -13.27
C ALA A 66 -28.99 -0.23 -13.38
N MET A 67 -28.37 -1.37 -13.10
CA MET A 67 -26.93 -1.54 -13.28
C MET A 67 -26.54 -1.48 -14.77
N ASP A 68 -27.35 -2.04 -15.66
CA ASP A 68 -27.11 -1.98 -17.11
C ASP A 68 -27.25 -0.55 -17.64
N GLU A 69 -28.32 0.16 -17.25
CA GLU A 69 -28.53 1.57 -17.60
C GLU A 69 -27.38 2.46 -17.10
N LEU A 70 -26.94 2.26 -15.85
CA LEU A 70 -25.80 2.99 -15.29
C LEU A 70 -24.53 2.76 -16.11
N LYS A 71 -24.27 1.52 -16.54
CA LYS A 71 -23.10 1.19 -17.37
C LYS A 71 -23.18 1.88 -18.73
N GLN A 72 -24.35 1.88 -19.37
CA GLN A 72 -24.52 2.55 -20.66
C GLN A 72 -24.29 4.06 -20.56
N LEU A 73 -24.83 4.70 -19.52
CA LEU A 73 -24.64 6.13 -19.27
C LEU A 73 -23.18 6.46 -18.95
N ALA A 74 -22.52 5.64 -18.14
CA ALA A 74 -21.11 5.79 -17.82
C ALA A 74 -20.22 5.65 -19.07
N GLN A 75 -20.52 4.69 -19.95
CA GLN A 75 -19.82 4.52 -21.22
C GLN A 75 -20.00 5.73 -22.14
N ALA A 76 -21.23 6.24 -22.28
CA ALA A 76 -21.51 7.42 -23.08
C ALA A 76 -20.74 8.66 -22.59
N ARG A 77 -20.57 8.78 -21.27
CA ARG A 77 -19.83 9.86 -20.60
C ARG A 77 -18.33 9.59 -20.44
N ARG A 78 -17.82 8.43 -20.89
CA ARG A 78 -16.41 8.00 -20.76
C ARG A 78 -15.90 8.00 -19.31
N ILE A 79 -16.75 7.62 -18.36
CA ILE A 79 -16.44 7.55 -16.92
C ILE A 79 -16.69 6.13 -16.40
N SER A 80 -16.12 5.82 -15.23
CA SER A 80 -16.38 4.53 -14.59
C SER A 80 -17.81 4.49 -14.02
N PRO A 81 -18.51 3.34 -14.08
CA PRO A 81 -19.85 3.22 -13.50
C PRO A 81 -19.88 3.51 -12.00
N GLN A 82 -18.82 3.16 -11.27
CA GLN A 82 -18.69 3.45 -9.85
C GLN A 82 -18.54 4.94 -9.57
N SER A 83 -17.71 5.64 -10.36
CA SER A 83 -17.54 7.09 -10.25
C SER A 83 -18.84 7.84 -10.55
N LEU A 84 -19.58 7.41 -11.57
CA LEU A 84 -20.88 8.01 -11.90
C LEU A 84 -21.89 7.82 -10.76
N ALA A 85 -21.98 6.61 -10.19
CA ALA A 85 -22.85 6.37 -9.06
C ALA A 85 -22.47 7.23 -7.85
N GLN A 86 -21.18 7.35 -7.55
CA GLN A 86 -20.69 8.21 -6.47
C GLN A 86 -21.07 9.68 -6.69
N GLU A 87 -20.84 10.20 -7.91
CA GLU A 87 -21.18 11.57 -8.28
C GLU A 87 -22.66 11.85 -8.05
N TRP A 88 -23.56 10.99 -8.55
CA TRP A 88 -25.00 11.16 -8.39
C TRP A 88 -25.46 11.10 -6.94
N VAL A 89 -24.86 10.21 -6.12
CA VAL A 89 -25.16 10.15 -4.69
C VAL A 89 -24.76 11.45 -4.01
N LEU A 90 -23.55 11.96 -4.29
CA LEU A 90 -23.08 13.23 -3.72
C LEU A 90 -23.93 14.41 -4.18
N GLU A 91 -24.28 14.45 -5.47
CA GLU A 91 -25.18 15.43 -6.03
C GLU A 91 -26.52 15.40 -5.27
N ARG A 92 -27.17 14.24 -5.18
CA ARG A 92 -28.47 14.11 -4.50
C ARG A 92 -28.42 14.54 -3.03
N LEU A 93 -27.35 14.20 -2.31
CA LEU A 93 -27.15 14.65 -0.93
C LEU A 93 -27.02 16.17 -0.83
N SER A 94 -26.33 16.81 -1.77
CA SER A 94 -26.22 18.27 -1.81
C SER A 94 -27.58 18.94 -2.04
N TRP A 95 -28.41 18.39 -2.94
CA TRP A 95 -29.77 18.87 -3.18
C TRP A 95 -30.64 18.78 -1.92
N GLU A 96 -30.60 17.65 -1.21
CA GLU A 96 -31.34 17.45 0.04
C GLU A 96 -30.86 18.40 1.15
N ALA A 97 -29.54 18.59 1.30
CA ALA A 97 -28.97 19.50 2.28
C ALA A 97 -29.41 20.95 2.03
N ASN A 98 -29.40 21.38 0.76
CA ASN A 98 -29.87 22.70 0.34
C ASN A 98 -31.37 22.87 0.61
N ALA A 99 -32.20 21.88 0.26
CA ALA A 99 -33.64 21.91 0.54
C ALA A 99 -33.93 21.98 2.05
N ALA A 100 -33.19 21.25 2.87
CA ALA A 100 -33.32 21.29 4.32
C ALA A 100 -32.90 22.63 4.92
N ALA A 101 -31.87 23.28 4.37
CA ALA A 101 -31.44 24.62 4.78
C ALA A 101 -32.51 25.67 4.46
N GLN A 102 -33.12 25.60 3.28
CA GLN A 102 -34.21 26.51 2.88
C GLN A 102 -35.43 26.37 3.78
N ARG A 103 -35.83 25.14 4.14
CA ARG A 103 -36.94 24.89 5.09
C ARG A 103 -36.67 25.51 6.47
N ARG A 104 -35.44 25.43 6.97
CA ARG A 104 -35.06 26.07 8.25
C ARG A 104 -35.13 27.59 8.18
N GLN A 105 -34.72 28.18 7.06
CA GLN A 105 -34.81 29.64 6.86
C GLN A 105 -36.26 30.12 6.67
N ALA A 106 -37.16 29.27 6.16
CA ALA A 106 -38.58 29.57 6.00
C ALA A 106 -39.39 29.50 7.31
N HIS A 107 -38.85 28.86 8.36
CA HIS A 107 -39.41 28.88 9.71
C HIS A 107 -38.50 29.61 10.73
N PRO A 108 -38.24 30.93 10.56
CA PRO A 108 -37.38 31.68 11.47
C PRO A 108 -38.11 32.22 12.72
N TYR A 109 -39.44 32.05 12.82
CA TYR A 109 -40.24 32.52 13.95
C TYR A 109 -41.15 31.41 14.48
N GLN A 110 -40.65 30.66 15.45
CA GLN A 110 -41.42 30.03 16.53
C GLN A 110 -40.67 30.26 17.84
#